data_AF-A0A9D8Q874-F1
#
_entry.id   AF-A0A9D8Q874-F1
#
_cell.length_a   1.000
_cell.length_b   1.000
_cell.length_c   1.000
_cell.angle_alpha   90.00
_cell.angle_beta   90.00
_cell.angle_gamma   90.00
#
_symmetry.space_group_name_H-M   'P 1'
#
loop_
_entity.id
_entity.type
_entity.pdbx_description
1 polymer ?
#
loop_
_entity_poly.entity_id
_entity_poly.type
_entity_poly.pdbx_seq_one_letter_code
_entity_poly.pdbx_strand_id
1 'polypeptide(L)'
;MPKFTIETTYDLPVYKQVTYEAATAAAACELALADDDWSKQKEDVESSGPTRITGIWIGEDAAYRGEVVPTPLEPLKPSYDGIREIVQRHFDDAAWAVVGDRGDRLAVPIAAAIDILAKALLQLRAEKDAA
;
A
#
# COMPACT_ATOMS: atom_id res chain seq x y z
N MET A 1 2.26 -37.45 12.13
CA MET A 1 2.80 -36.09 11.91
C MET A 1 1.65 -35.11 12.04
N PRO A 2 1.84 -33.90 12.62
CA PRO A 2 0.80 -32.87 12.62
C PRO A 2 0.44 -32.48 11.18
N LYS A 3 -0.84 -32.22 10.91
CA LYS A 3 -1.34 -31.71 9.63
C LYS A 3 -1.63 -30.23 9.77
N PHE A 4 -1.36 -29.47 8.71
CA PHE A 4 -1.68 -28.05 8.63
C PHE A 4 -2.42 -27.79 7.33
N THR A 5 -3.43 -26.93 7.41
CA THR A 5 -4.06 -26.33 6.23
C THR A 5 -3.45 -24.95 6.05
N ILE A 6 -2.89 -24.67 4.87
CA ILE A 6 -2.22 -23.41 4.54
C ILE A 6 -3.01 -22.72 3.43
N GLU A 7 -3.43 -21.48 3.65
CA GLU A 7 -4.03 -20.64 2.62
C GLU A 7 -2.97 -19.73 2.01
N THR A 8 -2.89 -19.76 0.69
CA THR A 8 -2.04 -18.88 -0.09
C THR A 8 -2.88 -18.03 -1.02
N THR A 9 -2.65 -16.72 -1.02
CA THR A 9 -3.33 -15.73 -1.85
C THR A 9 -2.31 -14.95 -2.68
N TYR A 10 -2.68 -14.47 -3.85
CA TYR A 10 -1.92 -13.46 -4.59
C TYR A 10 -2.86 -12.29 -4.93
N ASP A 11 -2.29 -11.10 -5.15
CA ASP A 11 -3.10 -9.97 -5.62
C ASP A 11 -3.35 -10.15 -7.11
N LEU A 12 -4.62 -10.23 -7.50
CA LEU A 12 -5.03 -10.27 -8.90
C LEU A 12 -5.59 -8.89 -9.28
N PRO A 13 -4.87 -8.09 -10.09
CA PRO A 13 -5.41 -6.82 -10.55
C PRO A 13 -6.68 -7.04 -11.38
N VAL A 14 -7.72 -6.28 -11.05
CA VAL A 14 -8.99 -6.26 -11.79
C VAL A 14 -9.16 -4.88 -12.38
N TYR A 15 -9.43 -4.80 -13.69
CA TYR A 15 -9.59 -3.55 -14.41
C TYR A 15 -10.83 -3.58 -15.31
N LYS A 16 -11.38 -2.43 -15.65
CA LYS A 16 -12.41 -2.30 -16.70
C LYS A 16 -11.96 -1.31 -17.77
N GLN A 17 -12.41 -1.54 -18.99
CA GLN A 17 -12.17 -0.66 -20.15
C GLN A 17 -13.51 -0.20 -20.69
N VAL A 18 -13.84 1.07 -20.46
CA VAL A 18 -15.10 1.70 -20.85
C VAL A 18 -14.79 3.01 -21.55
N THR A 19 -15.53 3.31 -22.61
CA THR A 19 -15.43 4.59 -23.31
C THR A 19 -16.40 5.58 -22.69
N TYR A 20 -15.90 6.72 -22.25
CA TYR A 20 -16.69 7.83 -21.72
C TYR A 20 -16.62 9.02 -22.66
N GLU A 21 -17.78 9.60 -22.99
CA GLU A 21 -17.85 10.83 -23.76
C GLU A 21 -17.72 12.03 -22.83
N ALA A 22 -16.69 12.84 -23.02
CA ALA A 22 -16.46 14.07 -22.25
C ALA A 22 -15.66 15.08 -23.05
N ALA A 23 -15.76 16.36 -22.68
CA ALA A 23 -15.04 17.45 -23.36
C ALA A 23 -13.53 17.43 -23.10
N THR A 24 -13.07 16.81 -22.02
CA THR A 24 -11.65 16.70 -21.65
C THR A 24 -11.36 15.33 -21.04
N ALA A 25 -10.08 14.91 -21.09
CA ALA A 25 -9.63 13.69 -20.43
C ALA A 25 -9.90 13.71 -18.91
N ALA A 26 -9.69 14.85 -18.25
CA ALA A 26 -9.99 14.99 -16.82
C ALA A 26 -11.48 14.74 -16.53
N ALA A 27 -12.39 15.31 -17.32
CA ALA A 27 -13.82 15.06 -17.17
C ALA A 27 -14.19 13.59 -17.42
N ALA A 28 -13.54 12.93 -18.38
CA ALA A 28 -13.72 11.48 -18.60
C ALA A 28 -13.20 10.65 -17.41
N CYS A 29 -12.10 11.06 -16.76
CA CYS A 29 -11.59 10.40 -15.56
C CYS A 29 -12.57 10.53 -14.38
N GLU A 30 -13.16 11.71 -14.17
CA GLU A 30 -14.20 11.89 -13.14
C GLU A 30 -15.40 10.99 -13.39
N LEU A 31 -15.85 10.86 -14.65
CA LEU A 31 -16.90 9.90 -15.03
C LEU A 31 -16.48 8.45 -14.73
N ALA A 32 -15.24 8.09 -15.06
CA ALA A 32 -14.73 6.74 -14.83
C ALA A 32 -14.60 6.39 -13.34
N LEU A 33 -14.26 7.36 -12.49
CA LEU A 33 -14.19 7.20 -11.04
C LEU A 33 -15.57 7.13 -10.38
N ALA A 34 -16.57 7.82 -10.95
CA ALA A 34 -17.94 7.80 -10.47
C ALA A 34 -18.73 6.54 -10.93
N ASP A 35 -18.28 5.86 -11.97
CA ASP A 35 -18.92 4.66 -12.50
C ASP A 35 -18.64 3.43 -11.61
N ASP A 36 -19.66 2.99 -10.87
CA ASP A 36 -19.63 1.81 -10.00
C ASP A 36 -20.02 0.50 -10.72
N ASP A 37 -20.33 0.54 -12.02
CA ASP A 37 -20.61 -0.66 -12.81
C ASP A 37 -19.30 -1.40 -13.15
N TRP A 38 -19.06 -2.51 -12.47
CA TRP A 38 -17.93 -3.42 -12.70
C TRP A 38 -18.30 -4.66 -13.52
N SER A 39 -19.49 -4.70 -14.16
CA SER A 39 -19.93 -5.85 -14.96
C SER A 39 -18.99 -6.20 -16.12
N LYS A 40 -18.21 -5.23 -16.61
CA LYS A 40 -17.21 -5.39 -17.69
C LYS A 40 -15.77 -5.57 -17.19
N GLN A 41 -15.60 -5.90 -15.92
CA GLN A 41 -14.28 -6.13 -15.35
C GLN A 41 -13.55 -7.29 -16.03
N LYS A 42 -12.22 -7.19 -16.02
CA LYS A 42 -11.28 -8.20 -16.52
C LYS A 42 -10.19 -8.37 -15.48
N GLU A 43 -9.68 -9.58 -15.38
CA GLU A 43 -8.53 -9.91 -14.55
C GLU A 43 -7.26 -9.77 -15.37
N ASP A 44 -6.21 -9.21 -14.76
CA ASP A 44 -4.86 -9.20 -15.31
C ASP A 44 -4.02 -10.29 -14.61
N VAL A 45 -4.15 -11.52 -15.11
CA VAL A 45 -3.44 -12.68 -14.56
C VAL A 45 -1.93 -12.57 -14.77
N GLU A 46 -1.49 -11.98 -15.87
CA GLU A 46 -0.08 -11.83 -16.23
C GLU A 46 0.65 -10.86 -15.30
N SER A 47 -0.04 -9.83 -14.81
CA SER A 47 0.49 -8.85 -13.84
C SER A 47 0.13 -9.19 -12.39
N SER A 48 -0.22 -10.43 -12.09
CA SER A 48 -0.56 -10.85 -10.73
C SER A 48 0.63 -10.66 -9.76
N GLY A 49 0.31 -10.21 -8.54
CA GLY A 49 1.28 -10.00 -7.48
C GLY A 49 1.85 -11.32 -6.94
N PRO A 50 2.86 -11.26 -6.05
CA PRO A 50 3.44 -12.46 -5.48
C PRO A 50 2.45 -13.21 -4.57
N THR A 51 2.54 -14.54 -4.60
CA THR A 51 1.84 -15.42 -3.66
C THR A 51 2.33 -15.20 -2.22
N ARG A 52 1.39 -15.03 -1.30
CA ARG A 52 1.60 -14.84 0.14
C ARG A 52 0.75 -15.82 0.94
N ILE A 53 1.20 -16.17 2.15
CA ILE A 53 0.41 -16.96 3.09
C ILE A 53 -0.56 -16.02 3.82
N THR A 54 -1.86 -16.26 3.74
CA THR A 54 -2.90 -15.45 4.40
C THR A 54 -3.58 -16.16 5.56
N GLY A 55 -3.40 -17.47 5.69
CA GLY A 55 -3.94 -18.23 6.81
C GLY A 55 -3.24 -19.55 7.04
N ILE A 56 -3.19 -19.97 8.30
CA ILE A 56 -2.63 -21.25 8.75
C ILE A 56 -3.57 -21.81 9.82
N TRP A 57 -3.94 -23.08 9.69
CA TRP A 57 -4.75 -23.80 10.67
C TRP A 57 -4.17 -25.17 11.00
N ILE A 58 -4.34 -25.61 12.25
CA ILE A 58 -4.01 -26.97 12.67
C ILE A 58 -5.13 -27.91 12.21
N GLY A 59 -4.74 -28.97 11.50
CA GLY A 59 -5.65 -30.00 11.01
C GLY A 59 -5.75 -30.07 9.49
N GLU A 60 -6.41 -31.14 9.03
CA GLU A 60 -6.77 -31.36 7.62
C GLU A 60 -8.10 -30.67 7.32
N ASP A 61 -8.19 -29.99 6.18
CA ASP A 61 -9.39 -29.23 5.77
C ASP A 61 -9.90 -28.27 6.87
N ALA A 62 -8.95 -27.64 7.55
CA ALA A 62 -9.18 -26.88 8.77
C ALA A 62 -9.42 -25.38 8.51
N ALA A 63 -9.38 -24.94 7.26
CA ALA A 63 -9.58 -23.53 6.90
C ALA A 63 -10.89 -23.00 7.49
N TYR A 64 -10.81 -21.88 8.21
CA TYR A 64 -11.95 -21.21 8.87
C TYR A 64 -12.70 -22.04 9.94
N ARG A 65 -12.17 -23.20 10.36
CA ARG A 65 -12.83 -24.09 11.32
C ARG A 65 -11.90 -24.61 12.42
N GLY A 66 -10.63 -24.80 12.10
CA GLY A 66 -9.62 -25.31 13.03
C GLY A 66 -8.95 -24.20 13.84
N GLU A 67 -8.02 -24.61 14.71
CA GLU A 67 -7.20 -23.70 15.49
C GLU A 67 -6.27 -22.90 14.58
N VAL A 68 -6.33 -21.56 14.68
CA VAL A 68 -5.55 -20.63 13.86
C VAL A 68 -4.13 -20.55 14.39
N VAL A 69 -3.15 -20.64 13.50
CA VAL A 69 -1.73 -20.36 13.78
C VAL A 69 -1.39 -18.98 13.21
N PRO A 70 -0.68 -18.12 13.95
CA PRO A 70 -0.22 -16.84 13.41
C PRO A 70 0.62 -17.02 12.13
N THR A 71 0.36 -16.20 11.11
CA THR A 71 1.12 -16.25 9.85
C THR A 71 2.54 -15.68 10.07
N PRO A 72 3.60 -16.27 9.46
CA PRO A 72 4.98 -15.80 9.62
C PRO A 72 5.28 -14.44 8.96
N LEU A 73 4.35 -13.96 8.13
CA LEU A 73 4.47 -12.75 7.33
C LEU A 73 3.22 -11.91 7.55
N GLU A 74 3.17 -11.20 8.67
CA GLU A 74 2.83 -9.79 8.55
C GLU A 74 4.09 -9.11 7.99
N PRO A 75 4.21 -8.86 6.67
CA PRO A 75 4.92 -7.67 6.31
C PRO A 75 4.13 -6.56 6.99
N LEU A 76 4.79 -5.77 7.84
CA LEU A 76 4.30 -4.44 8.21
C LEU A 76 3.73 -3.84 6.92
N LYS A 77 2.40 -3.81 6.77
CA LYS A 77 1.76 -2.68 6.15
C LYS A 77 1.77 -1.69 7.30
N PRO A 78 2.71 -0.73 7.39
CA PRO A 78 2.26 0.51 7.99
C PRO A 78 0.99 0.85 7.20
N SER A 79 -0.13 1.08 7.88
CA SER A 79 -1.35 1.44 7.19
C SER A 79 -1.01 2.55 6.19
N TYR A 80 -1.75 2.65 5.08
CA TYR A 80 -1.57 3.79 4.18
C TYR A 80 -1.54 5.11 4.99
N ASP A 81 -2.33 5.18 6.06
CA ASP A 81 -2.29 6.25 7.06
C ASP A 81 -0.99 6.35 7.85
N GLY A 82 -0.36 5.25 8.27
CA GLY A 82 0.92 5.24 8.97
C GLY A 82 2.10 5.68 8.09
N ILE A 83 2.16 5.21 6.83
CA ILE A 83 3.16 5.72 5.86
C ILE A 83 2.88 7.20 5.58
N ARG A 84 1.61 7.56 5.36
CA ARG A 84 1.19 8.94 5.09
C ARG A 84 1.49 9.86 6.27
N GLU A 85 1.26 9.46 7.51
CA GLU A 85 1.56 10.26 8.70
C GLU A 85 3.05 10.45 8.91
N ILE A 86 3.86 9.42 8.70
CA ILE A 86 5.33 9.52 8.82
C ILE A 86 5.88 10.42 7.72
N VAL A 87 5.44 10.21 6.47
CA VAL A 87 5.84 11.06 5.33
C VAL A 87 5.34 12.50 5.54
N GLN A 88 4.10 12.71 5.95
CA GLN A 88 3.51 14.04 6.20
C GLN A 88 4.21 14.77 7.34
N ARG A 89 4.52 14.10 8.45
CA ARG A 89 5.24 14.69 9.58
C ARG A 89 6.63 15.17 9.18
N HIS A 90 7.37 14.34 8.43
CA HIS A 90 8.67 14.76 7.92
C HIS A 90 8.57 15.81 6.80
N PHE A 91 7.47 15.84 6.04
CA PHE A 91 7.20 16.88 5.07
C PHE A 91 6.86 18.22 5.74
N ASP A 92 6.12 18.21 6.86
CA ASP A 92 5.75 19.41 7.63
C ASP A 92 6.96 19.96 8.41
N ASP A 93 7.80 19.10 8.97
CA ASP A 93 9.07 19.49 9.61
C ASP A 93 10.06 20.08 8.58
N ALA A 94 10.11 19.51 7.37
CA ALA A 94 10.90 20.03 6.26
C ALA A 94 10.29 21.31 5.67
N ALA A 95 8.97 21.44 5.63
CA ALA A 95 8.28 22.66 5.21
C ALA A 95 8.59 23.81 6.16
N TRP A 96 8.63 23.60 7.48
CA TRP A 96 9.07 24.62 8.44
C TRP A 96 10.55 24.97 8.32
N ALA A 97 11.41 24.01 8.00
CA ALA A 97 12.85 24.26 7.78
C ALA A 97 13.15 24.98 6.45
N VAL A 98 12.32 24.78 5.41
CA VAL A 98 12.45 25.44 4.09
C VAL A 98 11.76 26.81 4.08
N VAL A 99 10.72 27.02 4.90
CA VAL A 99 10.10 28.33 5.15
C VAL A 99 10.96 29.11 6.16
N GLY A 100 12.18 29.45 5.77
CA GLY A 100 13.01 30.41 6.49
C GLY A 100 12.55 31.85 6.22
N ASP A 101 12.05 32.52 7.25
CA ASP A 101 11.81 33.97 7.49
C ASP A 101 11.11 34.85 6.42
N ARG A 102 10.90 34.39 5.19
CA ARG A 102 10.15 35.12 4.16
C ARG A 102 9.33 34.15 3.30
N GLY A 103 8.19 33.73 3.85
CA GLY A 103 6.88 33.47 3.20
C GLY A 103 6.70 32.90 1.78
N ASP A 104 7.73 32.50 1.04
CA ASP A 104 7.60 32.11 -0.36
C ASP A 104 7.72 30.59 -0.51
N ARG A 105 6.59 29.94 -0.79
CA ARG A 105 6.47 28.48 -0.97
C ARG A 105 7.16 28.05 -2.27
N LEU A 106 8.34 27.43 -2.17
CA LEU A 106 8.97 26.74 -3.29
C LEU A 106 9.01 25.23 -3.08
N ALA A 107 8.74 24.52 -4.18
CA ALA A 107 8.70 23.07 -4.29
C ALA A 107 9.92 22.41 -3.62
N VAL A 108 9.67 21.41 -2.77
CA VAL A 108 10.72 20.60 -2.15
C VAL A 108 11.63 20.03 -3.25
N PRO A 109 12.91 20.41 -3.32
CA PRO A 109 13.82 19.85 -4.31
C PRO A 109 13.93 18.34 -4.07
N ILE A 110 13.89 17.53 -5.14
CA ILE A 110 13.94 16.05 -5.10
C ILE A 110 15.06 15.52 -4.20
N ALA A 111 16.19 16.23 -4.12
CA ALA A 111 17.31 15.90 -3.23
C ALA A 111 16.94 15.91 -1.74
N ALA A 112 16.11 16.86 -1.30
CA ALA A 112 15.64 16.93 0.09
C ALA A 112 14.64 15.80 0.39
N ALA A 113 13.79 15.45 -0.57
CA ALA A 113 12.86 14.32 -0.42
C ALA A 113 13.58 12.97 -0.28
N ILE A 114 14.66 12.76 -1.04
CA ILE A 114 15.51 11.56 -0.93
C ILE A 114 16.17 11.48 0.46
N ASP A 115 16.68 12.60 0.96
CA ASP A 115 17.36 12.66 2.26
C ASP A 115 16.41 12.41 3.43
N ILE A 116 15.15 12.84 3.30
CA ILE A 116 14.07 12.55 4.25
C ILE A 116 13.72 11.06 4.26
N LEU A 117 13.52 10.46 3.08
CA LEU A 117 13.25 9.02 2.94
C LEU A 117 14.38 8.17 3.52
N ALA A 118 15.64 8.55 3.29
CA ALA A 118 16.80 7.84 3.82
C ALA A 118 16.83 7.86 5.36
N LYS A 119 16.54 9.01 5.99
CA LYS A 119 16.50 9.14 7.45
C LYS A 119 15.37 8.32 8.08
N ALA A 120 14.18 8.34 7.48
CA ALA A 120 13.04 7.54 7.96
C ALA A 120 13.35 6.03 7.92
N LEU A 121 13.99 5.55 6.85
CA LEU A 121 14.40 4.15 6.72
C LEU A 121 15.46 3.73 7.75
N LEU A 122 16.39 4.63 8.09
CA LEU A 122 17.41 4.37 9.11
C LEU A 122 16.80 4.31 10.53
N GLN A 123 15.82 5.16 10.83
CA GLN A 123 15.13 5.17 12.13
C GLN A 123 14.34 3.87 12.34
N LEU A 124 13.59 3.43 11.33
CA LEU A 124 12.87 2.16 11.37
C LEU A 124 13.79 0.95 11.60
N ARG A 125 15.01 1.01 11.08
CA ARG A 125 16.02 -0.03 11.31
C ARG A 125 16.54 0.00 12.75
N ALA A 126 16.82 1.18 13.30
CA ALA A 126 17.31 1.31 14.67
C ALA A 126 16.29 0.86 15.73
N GLU A 127 15.00 1.17 15.51
CA GLU A 127 13.91 0.73 16.40
C GLU A 127 13.71 -0.78 16.36
N LYS A 128 13.92 -1.42 15.20
CA LYS A 128 13.89 -2.87 15.04
C LYS A 128 15.04 -3.57 15.77
N ASP A 129 16.24 -2.98 15.77
CA ASP A 129 17.42 -3.57 16.42
C ASP A 129 17.38 -3.42 17.96
N ALA A 130 16.47 -2.59 18.49
CA ALA A 130 16.27 -2.34 19.91
C ALA A 130 15.12 -3.14 20.56
N ALA A 131 14.34 -3.88 19.76
CA ALA A 131 13.20 -4.70 20.19
C ALA A 131 13.52 -6.20 20.10
#